data_AF-A0A7W7PEW6-F1
#
_entry.id   AF-A0A7W7PEW6-F1
#
_cell.length_a   1.000
_cell.length_b   1.000
_cell.length_c   1.000
_cell.angle_alpha   90.00
_cell.angle_beta   90.00
_cell.angle_gamma   90.00
#
_symmetry.space_group_name_H-M   'P 1'
#
loop_
_entity.id
_entity.type
_entity.pdbx_description
1 polymer ?
#
loop_
_entity_poly.entity_id
_entity_poly.type
_entity_poly.pdbx_seq_one_letter_code
_entity_poly.pdbx_strand_id
1 'polypeptide(L)' 'MFFAPSKEPTAARLSREEAAKRVCARCPVMVACREHALLQPEPYGVWGGLTAAERRVVLARRRRRDAELQRSARVAAAG' A
#
# COMPACT_ATOMS: atom_id res chain seq x y z
N MET A 1 -10.86 -19.41 1.27
CA MET A 1 -10.42 -18.92 2.60
C MET A 1 -9.75 -17.56 2.42
N PHE A 2 -10.20 -16.51 3.11
CA PHE A 2 -9.64 -15.14 2.97
C PHE A 2 -8.29 -14.97 3.67
N PHE A 3 -7.98 -15.80 4.65
CA PHE A 3 -6.74 -15.80 5.42
C PHE A 3 -5.83 -16.96 5.01
N ALA A 4 -4.51 -16.76 5.15
CA ALA A 4 -3.54 -17.82 4.94
C ALA A 4 -3.67 -18.90 6.03
N PRO A 5 -3.40 -20.18 5.72
CA PRO A 5 -3.24 -21.20 6.75
C PRO A 5 -2.02 -20.88 7.62
N SER A 6 -2.07 -21.28 8.90
CA SER A 6 -1.10 -20.93 9.95
C SER A 6 0.37 -21.31 9.67
N LYS A 7 0.62 -22.19 8.69
CA LYS A 7 1.97 -22.63 8.27
C LYS A 7 2.20 -22.50 6.76
N GLU A 8 1.69 -21.44 6.14
CA GLU A 8 1.94 -21.17 4.71
C GLU A 8 3.46 -20.98 4.45
N PRO A 9 4.07 -21.76 3.54
CA PRO A 9 5.45 -21.52 3.14
C PRO A 9 5.62 -20.13 2.50
N THR A 10 6.74 -19.46 2.74
CA THR A 10 7.02 -18.12 2.18
C THR A 10 6.83 -18.06 0.66
N ALA A 11 7.29 -19.07 -0.07
CA ALA A 11 7.14 -19.13 -1.52
C ALA A 11 5.66 -19.20 -1.97
N ALA A 12 4.82 -19.95 -1.24
CA ALA A 12 3.39 -20.05 -1.54
C ALA A 12 2.68 -18.70 -1.33
N ARG A 13 3.03 -18.00 -0.24
CA ARG A 13 2.52 -16.65 0.02
C ARG A 13 2.91 -15.67 -1.08
N LEU A 14 4.18 -15.65 -1.48
CA LEU A 14 4.68 -14.78 -2.55
C LEU A 14 3.97 -15.07 -3.88
N SER A 15 3.82 -16.34 -4.25
CA SER A 15 3.09 -16.75 -5.46
C SER A 15 1.64 -16.27 -5.45
N ARG A 16 0.96 -16.38 -4.30
CA ARG A 16 -0.41 -15.90 -4.12
C ARG A 16 -0.53 -14.38 -4.21
N GLU A 17 0.40 -13.64 -3.60
CA GLU A 17 0.47 -12.18 -3.70
C GLU A 17 0.69 -11.72 -5.15
N GLU A 18 1.60 -12.37 -5.88
CA GLU A 18 1.83 -12.09 -7.30
C GLU A 18 0.61 -12.38 -8.19
N ALA A 19 -0.07 -13.50 -7.95
CA ALA A 19 -1.30 -13.84 -8.64
C ALA A 19 -2.38 -12.77 -8.43
N ALA A 20 -2.56 -12.31 -7.19
CA ALA A 20 -3.50 -11.22 -6.87
C ALA A 20 -3.09 -9.89 -7.54
N LYS A 21 -1.79 -9.57 -7.59
CA LYS A 21 -1.30 -8.39 -8.30
C LYS A 21 -1.58 -8.44 -9.81
N ARG A 22 -1.44 -9.62 -10.45
CA ARG A 22 -1.81 -9.80 -11.88
C ARG A 22 -3.30 -9.57 -12.13
N VAL A 23 -4.17 -9.92 -11.18
CA VAL A 23 -5.59 -9.57 -11.25
C VAL A 23 -5.78 -8.05 -11.16
N CYS A 24 -5.15 -7.41 -10.16
CA CYS A 24 -5.21 -5.97 -9.98
C CYS A 24 -4.75 -5.20 -11.24
N ALA A 25 -3.71 -5.68 -11.93
CA ALA A 25 -3.14 -5.07 -13.14
C ALA A 25 -4.16 -4.82 -14.26
N ARG A 26 -5.26 -5.59 -14.28
CA ARG A 26 -6.32 -5.49 -15.29
C ARG A 26 -7.62 -4.91 -14.74
N CYS A 27 -7.62 -4.49 -13.46
CA CYS A 27 -8.81 -4.00 -12.79
C CYS A 27 -9.05 -2.51 -13.13
N PRO A 28 -10.22 -2.13 -13.68
CA PRO A 28 -10.50 -0.74 -14.07
C PRO A 28 -10.55 0.23 -12.88
N VAL A 29 -10.78 -0.28 -11.67
CA VAL A 29 -10.84 0.51 -10.44
C VAL A 29 -9.59 0.36 -9.58
N MET A 30 -8.47 -0.13 -10.13
CA MET A 30 -7.23 -0.39 -9.37
C MET A 30 -6.79 0.83 -8.54
N VAL A 31 -6.81 2.03 -9.16
CA VAL A 31 -6.37 3.27 -8.50
C VAL A 31 -7.32 3.64 -7.36
N ALA A 32 -8.64 3.62 -7.59
CA ALA A 32 -9.63 3.91 -6.56
C ALA A 32 -9.54 2.92 -5.39
N CYS A 33 -9.41 1.62 -5.69
CA CYS A 33 -9.20 0.58 -4.68
C CYS A 33 -7.91 0.80 -3.88
N ARG A 34 -6.82 1.21 -4.54
CA ARG A 34 -5.55 1.55 -3.89
C ARG A 34 -5.70 2.72 -2.93
N GLU A 35 -6.31 3.81 -3.37
CA GLU A 35 -6.49 5.00 -2.52
C GLU A 35 -7.40 4.70 -1.34
N HIS A 36 -8.49 3.95 -1.55
CA HIS A 36 -9.33 3.48 -0.46
C HIS A 36 -8.52 2.68 0.59
N ALA A 37 -7.71 1.72 0.14
CA ALA A 37 -6.87 0.91 1.02
C ALA A 37 -5.68 1.67 1.63
N LEU A 38 -5.35 2.87 1.15
CA LEU A 38 -4.37 3.76 1.78
C LEU A 38 -5.03 4.67 2.82
N LEU A 39 -6.28 5.09 2.58
CA LEU A 39 -7.08 5.88 3.54
C LEU A 39 -7.50 5.03 4.74
N GLN A 40 -7.91 3.78 4.50
CA GLN A 40 -8.29 2.80 5.51
C GLN A 40 -7.35 1.59 5.36
N PRO A 41 -6.18 1.60 6.02
CA PRO A 41 -5.13 0.61 5.79
C PRO A 41 -5.55 -0.79 6.26
N GLU A 42 -6.18 -1.55 5.36
CA GLU A 42 -6.48 -2.95 5.61
C GLU A 42 -5.20 -3.70 6.00
N PRO A 43 -5.16 -4.47 7.10
CA PRO A 43 -3.91 -5.05 7.60
C PRO A 43 -3.41 -6.22 6.76
N TYR A 44 -4.25 -6.79 5.89
CA TYR A 44 -3.97 -8.00 5.14
C TYR A 44 -4.25 -7.86 3.63
N GLY A 45 -3.79 -8.85 2.86
CA GLY A 45 -4.14 -9.00 1.45
C GLY A 45 -3.53 -7.98 0.48
N VAL A 46 -3.85 -8.20 -0.79
CA VAL A 46 -3.47 -7.32 -1.91
C VAL A 46 -4.66 -6.44 -2.26
N TRP A 47 -4.45 -5.12 -2.21
CA TRP A 47 -5.47 -4.12 -2.53
C TRP A 47 -4.88 -3.11 -3.50
N GLY A 48 -5.57 -2.85 -4.61
CA GLY A 48 -5.10 -1.93 -5.65
C GLY A 48 -3.69 -2.26 -6.16
N GLY A 49 -3.32 -3.55 -6.21
CA GLY A 49 -2.01 -4.01 -6.65
C GLY A 49 -0.88 -3.89 -5.61
N LEU A 50 -1.18 -3.56 -4.36
CA LEU A 50 -0.19 -3.47 -3.28
C LEU A 50 -0.48 -4.48 -2.18
N THR A 51 0.56 -5.14 -1.65
CA THR A 51 0.46 -5.91 -0.41
C THR A 51 0.31 -4.97 0.79
N ALA A 52 -0.08 -5.51 1.95
CA ALA A 52 -0.12 -4.73 3.20
C ALA A 52 1.24 -4.11 3.56
N ALA A 53 2.34 -4.81 3.28
CA ALA A 53 3.70 -4.29 3.51
C ALA A 53 4.03 -3.14 2.56
N GLU A 54 3.66 -3.26 1.29
CA GLU A 54 3.88 -2.20 0.29
C GLU A 54 3.04 -0.96 0.58
N ARG A 55 1.78 -1.12 1.04
CA ARG A 55 0.95 0.00 1.49
C ARG A 55 1.60 0.76 2.64
N ARG A 56 2.21 0.07 3.62
CA ARG A 56 2.99 0.72 4.69
C ARG A 56 4.16 1.55 4.16
N VAL A 57 4.87 1.05 3.15
CA VAL A 57 5.96 1.80 2.50
C VAL A 57 5.44 3.05 1.80
N VAL A 58 4.32 2.96 1.07
CA VAL A 58 3.69 4.12 0.42
C VAL A 58 3.27 5.18 1.45
N LEU A 59 2.61 4.77 2.54
CA LEU A 59 2.19 5.69 3.60
C LEU A 59 3.39 6.36 4.29
N ALA A 60 4.46 5.61 4.56
CA ALA A 60 5.68 6.17 5.12
C ALA A 60 6.32 7.23 4.20
N ARG A 61 6.34 6.97 2.88
CA ARG A 61 6.82 7.93 1.88
C ARG A 61 5.95 9.18 1.81
N ARG A 62 4.61 9.04 1.83
CA ARG A 62 3.68 10.19 1.88
C ARG A 62 3.95 11.06 3.10
N ARG A 63 3.99 10.47 4.30
CA ARG A 63 4.28 11.20 5.55
C ARG A 63 5.62 11.95 5.51
N ARG A 64 6.68 11.32 4.97
CA ARG A 64 7.99 11.98 4.84
C ARG A 64 7.93 13.19 3.93
N ARG A 65 7.27 13.07 2.77
CA ARG A 65 7.06 14.17 1.82
C ARG A 65 6.25 15.30 2.45
N ASP A 66 5.17 14.98 3.15
CA ASP A 66 4.33 15.98 3.81
C ASP A 66 5.13 16.75 4.86
N ALA A 67 5.93 16.05 5.67
CA ALA A 67 6.81 16.68 6.65
C ALA A 67 7.87 17.59 6.01
N GLU A 68 8.40 17.22 4.84
CA GLU A 68 9.35 18.04 4.08
C GLU A 68 8.70 19.32 3.54
N LEU A 69 7.53 19.19 2.91
CA LEU A 69 6.77 20.34 2.42
C LEU A 69 6.39 21.29 3.55
N GLN A 70 5.96 20.76 4.70
CA GLN A 70 5.67 21.55 5.90
C GLN A 70 6.90 22.30 6.42
N ARG A 71 8.08 21.67 6.42
CA ARG A 71 9.33 22.34 6.80
C ARG A 71 9.66 23.49 5.84
N SER A 72 9.59 23.26 4.53
CA SER A 72 9.86 24.30 3.54
C SER A 72 8.90 25.49 3.64
N ALA A 73 7.60 25.22 3.84
CA ALA A 73 6.59 26.27 4.02
C ALA A 73 6.84 27.11 5.29
N ARG A 74 7.24 26.46 6.39
CA ARG A 74 7.60 27.18 7.64
C ARG A 74 8.81 28.07 7.47
N VAL A 75 9.84 27.62 6.74
CA VAL A 75 11.02 28.44 6.44
C VAL A 75 10.65 29.66 5.61
N ALA A 76 9.83 29.48 4.57
CA ALA A 76 9.38 30.57 3.71
C ALA A 76 8.52 31.61 4.43
N ALA A 77 7.72 31.21 5.42
CA ALA A 77 6.88 32.11 6.20
C ALA A 77 7.64 32.88 7.30
N ALA A 78 8.86 32.47 7.63
CA ALA A 78 9.69 33.06 8.68
C ALA A 78 10.74 34.06 8.16
N GLY A 79 10.87 34.20 6.84
CA GLY A 79 11.73 35.19 6.17
C GLY A 79 10.91 36.20 5.40
#